data_AF-A0A354I602-F1
#
_entry.id   AF-A0A354I602-F1
#
_cell.length_a   1.000
_cell.length_b   1.000
_cell.length_c   1.000
_cell.angle_alpha   90.00
_cell.angle_beta   90.00
_cell.angle_gamma   90.00
#
_symmetry.space_group_name_H-M   'P 1'
#
loop_
_entity.id
_entity.type
_entity.pdbx_description
1 polymer ?
#
loop_
_entity_poly.entity_id
_entity_poly.type
_entity_poly.pdbx_seq_one_letter_code
_entity_poly.pdbx_strand_id
1 'polypeptide(L)' 'ETGIAADTFTPNYTVVTHNTIYKGYVTIIDMAKDSIVLQKGETVAYRWVEKEEFLKILESNQFVPARRKRLEGFVAEL' A
#
# COMPACT_ATOMS: atom_id res chain seq x y z
N GLU A 1 12.64 1.86 -1.00
CA GLU A 1 11.68 1.87 0.12
C GLU A 1 11.76 0.67 1.08
N THR A 2 11.17 -0.51 0.80
CA THR A 2 10.92 -1.55 1.85
C THR A 2 11.67 -2.88 1.72
N GLY A 3 12.41 -3.12 0.62
CA GLY A 3 13.13 -4.39 0.40
C GLY A 3 12.23 -5.59 0.03
N ILE A 4 10.93 -5.39 -0.14
CA ILE A 4 10.00 -6.43 -0.63
C ILE A 4 10.31 -6.74 -2.10
N ALA A 5 10.64 -7.99 -2.40
CA ALA A 5 10.74 -8.51 -3.75
C ALA A 5 9.46 -9.30 -4.10
N ALA A 6 8.92 -9.07 -5.29
CA ALA A 6 7.75 -9.78 -5.81
C ALA A 6 7.81 -9.82 -7.34
N ASP A 7 7.33 -10.92 -7.92
CA ASP A 7 7.33 -11.12 -9.37
C ASP A 7 5.96 -10.82 -10.00
N THR A 8 4.89 -10.91 -9.20
CA THR A 8 3.51 -10.76 -9.67
C THR A 8 2.87 -9.51 -9.09
N PHE A 9 2.34 -8.68 -9.98
CA PHE A 9 1.63 -7.46 -9.63
C PHE A 9 0.29 -7.41 -10.38
N THR A 10 -0.81 -7.44 -9.63
CA THR A 10 -2.15 -7.27 -10.17
C THR A 10 -2.46 -5.76 -10.23
N PRO A 11 -2.74 -5.18 -11.41
CA PRO A 11 -3.16 -3.79 -11.50
C PRO A 11 -4.45 -3.56 -10.71
N ASN A 12 -4.50 -2.46 -9.96
CA ASN A 12 -5.62 -2.16 -9.07
C ASN A 12 -6.34 -0.85 -9.46
N TYR A 13 -5.59 0.23 -9.73
CA TYR A 13 -6.19 1.49 -10.17
C TYR A 13 -5.27 2.28 -11.09
N THR A 14 -5.86 3.18 -11.88
CA THR A 14 -5.16 4.26 -12.57
C THR A 14 -5.89 5.58 -12.29
N VAL A 15 -5.18 6.58 -11.78
CA VAL A 15 -5.70 7.94 -11.58
C VAL A 15 -4.83 8.92 -12.33
N VAL A 16 -5.44 9.68 -13.22
CA VAL A 16 -4.78 10.74 -13.99
C VAL A 16 -5.12 12.09 -13.35
N THR A 17 -4.11 12.84 -12.96
CA THR A 17 -4.22 14.25 -12.57
C THR A 17 -3.68 15.14 -13.68
N HIS A 18 -3.67 16.45 -13.46
CA HIS A 18 -3.15 17.44 -14.41
C HIS A 18 -1.75 17.10 -14.97
N ASN A 19 -0.82 16.68 -14.10
CA ASN A 19 0.59 16.50 -14.43
C ASN A 19 1.15 15.14 -14.02
N THR A 20 0.32 14.24 -13.49
CA THR A 20 0.80 12.96 -12.94
C THR A 20 -0.20 11.84 -13.24
N ILE A 21 0.33 10.66 -13.54
CA ILE A 21 -0.45 9.43 -13.64
C ILE A 21 -0.04 8.51 -12.49
N TYR A 22 -0.99 8.19 -11.61
CA TYR A 22 -0.79 7.21 -10.54
C TYR A 22 -1.31 5.86 -10.98
N LYS A 23 -0.46 4.83 -10.98
CA LYS A 23 -0.85 3.43 -11.17
C LYS A 23 -0.62 2.67 -9.88
N GLY A 24 -1.66 2.05 -9.34
CA GLY A 24 -1.60 1.19 -8.16
C GLY A 24 -1.61 -0.28 -8.53
N TYR A 25 -0.86 -1.08 -7.79
CA TYR A 25 -0.80 -2.54 -7.94
C TYR A 25 -0.95 -3.22 -6.59
N VAL A 26 -1.43 -4.45 -6.60
CA VAL A 26 -1.49 -5.35 -5.44
C VAL A 26 -0.60 -6.54 -5.72
N THR A 27 0.13 -6.99 -4.71
CA THR A 27 0.92 -8.21 -4.77
C THR A 27 0.66 -9.05 -3.54
N ILE A 28 0.72 -10.37 -3.71
CA ILE A 28 0.66 -11.35 -2.63
C ILE A 28 2.07 -11.93 -2.51
N ILE A 29 2.61 -11.89 -1.30
CA ILE A 29 3.97 -12.30 -1.02
C ILE A 29 3.98 -13.41 0.02
N ASP A 30 4.88 -14.37 -0.18
CA ASP A 30 5.24 -15.37 0.80
C ASP A 30 6.70 -15.15 1.19
N MET A 31 6.92 -14.23 2.12
CA MET A 31 8.23 -13.96 2.70
C MET A 31 8.13 -13.86 4.22
N ALA A 32 9.27 -14.09 4.88
CA ALA A 32 9.37 -13.92 6.32
C ALA A 32 9.04 -12.47 6.71
N LYS A 33 8.15 -12.28 7.69
CA LYS A 33 7.67 -10.94 8.09
C LYS A 33 8.79 -10.03 8.62
N ASP A 34 9.90 -10.58 9.07
CA ASP A 34 11.08 -9.91 9.61
C ASP A 34 12.17 -9.61 8.58
N SER A 35 12.00 -10.01 7.31
CA SER A 35 12.98 -9.76 6.24
C SER A 35 12.92 -8.36 5.63
N ILE A 36 12.08 -7.46 6.16
CA ILE A 36 11.91 -6.10 5.66
C ILE A 36 13.18 -5.26 5.88
N VAL A 37 13.66 -4.63 4.80
CA VAL A 37 14.85 -3.78 4.81
C VAL A 37 14.48 -2.37 4.36
N LEU A 38 14.53 -1.41 5.28
CA LEU A 38 14.13 -0.03 5.02
C LEU A 38 15.28 0.81 4.46
N GLN A 39 15.00 1.59 3.41
CA GLN A 39 15.96 2.54 2.86
C GLN A 39 16.00 3.84 3.68
N LYS A 40 17.20 4.23 4.11
CA LYS A 40 17.43 5.44 4.91
C LYS A 40 17.01 6.68 4.13
N GLY A 41 16.14 7.49 4.73
CA GLY A 41 15.65 8.75 4.15
C GLY A 41 14.35 8.62 3.36
N GLU A 42 13.89 7.39 3.08
CA GLU A 42 12.61 7.16 2.40
C GLU A 42 11.53 6.61 3.34
N THR A 43 11.84 5.54 4.07
CA THR A 43 10.88 4.83 4.92
C THR A 43 11.37 4.76 6.35
N VAL A 44 10.56 5.23 7.29
CA VAL A 44 10.94 5.32 8.72
C VAL A 44 10.56 4.09 9.53
N ALA A 45 9.49 3.38 9.16
CA ALA A 45 8.97 2.22 9.88
C ALA A 45 8.02 1.40 8.98
N TYR A 46 7.70 0.19 9.41
CA TYR A 46 6.67 -0.66 8.82
C TYR A 46 5.90 -1.41 9.90
N ARG A 47 4.71 -1.92 9.55
CA ARG A 47 3.95 -2.83 10.41
C ARG A 47 3.07 -3.74 9.53
N TRP A 48 3.13 -5.04 9.78
CA TRP A 48 2.13 -5.98 9.28
C TRP A 48 0.87 -5.86 10.12
N VAL A 49 -0.28 -5.76 9.48
CA VAL A 49 -1.57 -5.60 10.15
C VAL A 49 -2.56 -6.62 9.59
N GLU A 50 -3.48 -7.07 10.44
CA GLU A 50 -4.63 -7.84 9.99
C GLU A 50 -5.62 -6.94 9.24
N LYS A 51 -6.51 -7.55 8.45
CA LYS A 51 -7.47 -6.83 7.59
C LYS A 51 -8.29 -5.81 8.38
N GLU A 52 -8.84 -6.18 9.52
CA GLU A 52 -9.70 -5.32 10.32
C GLU A 52 -8.95 -4.12 10.89
N GLU A 53 -7.68 -4.31 11.24
CA GLU A 53 -6.82 -3.21 11.70
C GLU A 53 -6.44 -2.29 10.54
N PHE A 54 -6.11 -2.84 9.37
CA PHE A 54 -5.88 -2.06 8.16
C PHE A 54 -7.07 -1.14 7.84
N LEU A 55 -8.30 -1.67 7.85
CA LEU A 55 -9.52 -0.88 7.59
C LEU A 55 -9.71 0.23 8.62
N LYS A 56 -9.43 -0.03 9.91
CA LYS A 56 -9.48 1.01 10.95
C LYS A 56 -8.47 2.13 10.72
N ILE A 57 -7.23 1.78 10.33
CA ILE A 57 -6.20 2.78 10.03
C ILE A 57 -6.59 3.59 8.81
N LEU A 58 -7.08 2.94 7.75
CA LEU A 58 -7.47 3.57 6.51
C LEU A 58 -8.52 4.66 6.75
N GLU A 59 -9.55 4.39 7.56
CA GLU A 59 -10.60 5.35 7.91
C GLU A 59 -10.17 6.40 8.95
N SER A 60 -9.02 6.22 9.59
CA SER A 60 -8.52 7.17 10.59
C SER A 60 -7.89 8.42 9.98
N ASN A 61 -7.76 9.46 10.81
CA ASN A 61 -7.03 10.69 10.46
C ASN A 61 -5.50 10.49 10.34
N GLN A 62 -4.98 9.30 10.65
CA GLN A 62 -3.56 8.97 10.50
C GLN A 62 -3.20 8.59 9.05
N PHE A 63 -4.19 8.23 8.23
CA PHE A 63 -3.96 7.85 6.84
C PHE A 63 -4.09 9.05 5.90
N VAL A 64 -3.19 9.14 4.91
CA VAL A 64 -3.16 10.24 3.95
C VAL A 64 -4.45 10.23 3.10
N PRO A 65 -5.31 11.27 3.14
CA PRO A 65 -6.63 11.23 2.50
C PRO A 65 -6.58 10.95 0.99
N ALA A 66 -5.63 11.55 0.27
CA ALA A 66 -5.48 11.31 -1.17
C ALA A 66 -5.06 9.87 -1.51
N ARG A 67 -4.44 9.13 -0.58
CA ARG A 67 -4.13 7.70 -0.76
C ARG A 67 -5.37 6.85 -0.49
N ARG A 68 -6.20 7.22 0.50
CA ARG A 68 -7.46 6.51 0.81
C ARG A 68 -8.36 6.45 -0.42
N LYS A 69 -8.63 7.60 -1.04
CA LYS A 69 -9.49 7.70 -2.22
C LYS A 69 -9.06 6.78 -3.37
N ARG A 70 -7.76 6.60 -3.55
CA ARG A 70 -7.21 5.72 -4.60
C ARG A 70 -7.42 4.23 -4.30
N LEU A 71 -7.56 3.85 -3.02
CA LEU A 71 -7.72 2.48 -2.58
C LEU A 71 -9.18 2.05 -2.42
N GLU A 72 -10.16 2.95 -2.59
CA GLU A 72 -11.59 2.67 -2.39
C GLU A 72 -12.08 1.43 -3.17
N GLY A 73 -11.68 1.30 -4.44
CA GLY A 73 -12.05 0.13 -5.27
C GLY A 73 -11.52 -1.19 -4.71
N PHE A 74 -10.26 -1.23 -4.30
CA PHE A 74 -9.65 -2.41 -3.68
C PHE A 74 -10.34 -2.79 -2.37
N VAL A 75 -10.61 -1.79 -1.55
CA VAL A 75 -11.20 -1.99 -0.21
C VAL A 75 -12.63 -2.50 -0.32
N ALA A 76 -13.38 -2.09 -1.35
CA ALA A 76 -14.73 -2.59 -1.61
C ALA A 76 -14.75 -4.09 -1.99
N GLU A 77 -13.64 -4.64 -2.47
CA GLU A 77 -13.50 -6.05 -2.87
C GLU A 77 -12.89 -6.95 -1.79
N LEU A 78 -12.37 -6.36 -0.70
CA LEU A 78 -11.74 -7.09 0.41
C LEU A 78 -12.77 -7.82 1.28
#